data_AF-A0A6G1RCT4-F1
#
_entry.id   AF-A0A6G1RCT4-F1
#
_cell.length_a   1.000
_cell.length_b   1.000
_cell.length_c   1.000
_cell.angle_alpha   90.00
_cell.angle_beta   90.00
_cell.angle_gamma   90.00
#
_symmetry.space_group_name_H-M   'P 1'
#
loop_
_entity.id
_entity.type
_entity.pdbx_description
1 polymer ?
#
loop_
_entity_poly.entity_id
_entity_poly.type
_entity_poly.pdbx_seq_one_letter_code
_entity_poly.pdbx_strand_id
1 'polypeptide(L)'
;SFKDHNNEIVKIQAFLRANKAREDYRTLIGAENPPLTVLRKFAYLLDQSDLDFQEELEVTQLREEVVTKIRSNQQLEKDLNLMDIKIGLLVKNRITLQDVVLHSKKLNKKSKSQLEEMVTVDKQGIKGLSKERRKKPEAYQHLFYLLQTNPTYLAKLIFQMPQNKSTKFMDTVIFTLYNYASNQREEYLLLKLFKTALEEE
;
A
#
# COMPACT_ATOMS: atom_id res chain seq x y z
N SER A 1 -46.30 22.00 48.39
CA SER A 1 -47.48 22.00 47.47
C SER A 1 -47.03 21.31 46.18
N PHE A 2 -47.89 20.62 45.43
CA PHE A 2 -47.56 19.69 44.31
C PHE A 2 -46.49 20.13 43.26
N LYS A 3 -46.06 21.40 43.28
CA LYS A 3 -45.02 22.00 42.43
C LYS A 3 -43.59 21.56 42.75
N ASP A 4 -43.29 21.12 43.97
CA ASP A 4 -41.89 20.83 44.38
C ASP A 4 -41.34 19.52 43.79
N HIS A 5 -42.21 18.57 43.41
CA HIS A 5 -41.83 17.27 42.85
C HIS A 5 -41.89 17.23 41.30
N ASN A 6 -42.11 18.37 40.65
CA ASN A 6 -42.29 18.42 39.20
C ASN A 6 -41.04 17.92 38.45
N ASN A 7 -39.84 18.22 38.98
CA ASN A 7 -38.58 17.75 38.43
C ASN A 7 -38.43 16.22 38.48
N GLU A 8 -38.93 15.58 39.53
CA GLU A 8 -38.91 14.12 39.68
C GLU A 8 -39.92 13.47 38.73
N ILE A 9 -41.12 14.06 38.61
CA ILE A 9 -42.15 13.60 37.67
C ILE A 9 -41.64 13.68 36.23
N VAL A 10 -40.97 14.77 35.83
CA VAL A 10 -40.37 14.90 34.49
C VAL A 10 -39.29 13.84 34.25
N LYS A 11 -38.44 13.55 35.25
CA LYS A 11 -37.42 12.49 35.15
C LYS A 11 -38.06 11.11 34.97
N ILE A 12 -39.08 10.79 35.75
CA ILE A 12 -39.81 9.51 35.66
C ILE A 12 -40.52 9.40 34.30
N GLN A 13 -41.17 10.46 33.83
CA GLN A 13 -41.83 10.49 32.52
C GLN A 13 -40.82 10.33 31.38
N ALA A 14 -39.66 10.99 31.45
CA ALA A 14 -38.59 10.84 30.48
C ALA A 14 -38.04 9.41 30.44
N PHE A 15 -37.83 8.81 31.61
CA PHE A 15 -37.40 7.42 31.74
C PHE A 15 -38.43 6.44 31.14
N LEU A 16 -39.71 6.61 31.45
CA LEU A 16 -40.78 5.77 30.89
C LEU A 16 -40.91 5.93 29.38
N ARG A 17 -40.79 7.16 28.86
CA ARG A 17 -40.78 7.42 27.41
C ARG A 17 -39.59 6.75 26.73
N ALA A 18 -38.39 6.84 27.32
CA ALA A 18 -37.19 6.20 26.79
C ALA A 18 -37.31 4.66 26.81
N ASN A 19 -37.83 4.08 27.89
CA ASN A 19 -38.03 2.64 27.98
C ASN A 19 -39.05 2.15 26.95
N LYS A 20 -40.15 2.89 26.77
CA LYS A 20 -41.16 2.59 25.74
C LYS A 20 -40.61 2.69 24.32
N ALA A 21 -39.80 3.70 24.01
CA ALA A 21 -39.14 3.82 22.72
C ALA A 21 -38.19 2.64 22.44
N ARG A 22 -37.51 2.15 23.48
CA ARG A 22 -36.61 0.98 23.39
C ARG A 22 -37.39 -0.32 23.16
N GLU A 23 -38.54 -0.49 23.80
CA GLU A 23 -39.44 -1.64 23.54
C GLU A 23 -40.04 -1.59 22.13
N ASP A 24 -40.49 -0.42 21.68
CA ASP A 24 -40.98 -0.22 20.31
C ASP A 24 -39.89 -0.60 19.28
N TYR A 25 -38.63 -0.19 19.50
CA TYR A 25 -37.50 -0.54 18.63
C TYR A 25 -37.17 -2.05 18.64
N ARG A 26 -37.17 -2.69 19.83
CA ARG A 26 -36.96 -4.14 19.94
C ARG A 26 -38.06 -4.93 19.22
N THR A 27 -39.30 -4.44 19.29
CA THR A 27 -40.44 -5.03 18.60
C THR A 27 -40.30 -4.91 17.09
N LEU A 28 -39.78 -3.80 16.58
CA LEU A 28 -39.52 -3.60 15.16
C LEU A 28 -38.49 -4.61 14.60
N ILE A 29 -37.40 -4.86 15.33
CA ILE A 29 -36.30 -5.73 14.86
C ILE A 29 -36.58 -7.22 15.13
N GLY A 30 -37.33 -7.55 16.18
CA GLY A 30 -37.49 -8.93 16.64
C GLY A 30 -38.80 -9.62 16.24
N ALA A 31 -39.83 -8.88 15.80
CA ALA A 31 -41.13 -9.47 15.47
C ALA A 31 -41.25 -9.75 13.97
N GLU A 32 -41.77 -10.92 13.61
CA GLU A 32 -42.06 -11.29 12.21
C GLU A 32 -43.16 -10.41 11.60
N ASN A 33 -44.08 -9.89 12.42
CA ASN A 33 -45.14 -8.95 12.03
C ASN A 33 -45.34 -7.84 13.09
N PRO A 34 -44.57 -6.75 13.05
CA PRO A 34 -44.68 -5.67 14.04
C PRO A 34 -45.98 -4.86 13.87
N PRO A 35 -46.57 -4.32 14.95
CA PRO A 35 -47.78 -3.50 14.88
C PRO A 35 -47.58 -2.23 14.03
N LEU A 36 -48.61 -1.85 13.25
CA LEU A 36 -48.58 -0.66 12.36
C LEU A 36 -48.23 0.66 13.07
N THR A 37 -48.58 0.79 14.35
CA THR A 37 -48.22 1.96 15.18
C THR A 37 -46.73 2.05 15.49
N VAL A 38 -46.05 0.92 15.59
CA VAL A 38 -44.58 0.85 15.74
C VAL A 38 -43.91 1.12 14.40
N LEU A 39 -44.39 0.50 13.33
CA LEU A 39 -43.89 0.74 11.97
C LEU A 39 -43.99 2.21 11.57
N ARG A 40 -45.14 2.86 11.81
CA ARG A 40 -45.32 4.29 11.50
C ARG A 40 -44.34 5.19 12.25
N LYS A 41 -43.97 4.84 13.49
CA LYS A 41 -42.99 5.60 14.28
C LYS A 41 -41.56 5.49 13.73
N PHE A 42 -41.24 4.44 12.99
CA PHE A 42 -39.92 4.19 12.43
C PHE A 42 -39.94 4.13 10.91
N ALA A 43 -41.03 4.53 10.25
CA ALA A 43 -41.18 4.48 8.80
C ALA A 43 -40.10 5.31 8.09
N TYR A 44 -39.69 6.43 8.70
CA TYR A 44 -38.59 7.27 8.21
C TYR A 44 -37.21 6.58 8.28
N LEU A 45 -37.05 5.52 9.07
CA LEU A 45 -35.84 4.69 9.11
C LEU A 45 -35.89 3.55 8.08
N LEU A 46 -37.08 3.26 7.55
CA LEU A 46 -37.33 2.20 6.56
C LEU A 46 -37.40 2.76 5.14
N ASP A 47 -37.62 4.06 4.99
CA ASP A 47 -37.29 4.76 3.75
C ASP A 47 -35.76 4.67 3.60
N GLN A 48 -35.27 3.92 2.60
CA GLN A 48 -33.89 4.07 2.16
C GLN A 48 -33.71 5.56 1.88
N SER A 49 -32.90 6.25 2.69
CA SER A 49 -32.83 7.69 2.52
C SER A 49 -32.22 7.97 1.15
N ASP A 50 -32.77 8.94 0.40
CA ASP A 50 -32.13 9.42 -0.84
C ASP A 50 -30.66 9.80 -0.60
N LEU A 51 -30.32 10.10 0.65
CA LEU A 51 -28.97 10.35 1.16
C LEU A 51 -28.09 9.10 1.13
N ASP A 52 -28.56 7.93 1.59
CA ASP A 52 -27.82 6.67 1.49
C ASP A 52 -27.55 6.30 0.02
N PHE A 53 -28.52 6.52 -0.87
CA PHE A 53 -28.34 6.28 -2.31
C PHE A 53 -27.32 7.24 -2.92
N GLN A 54 -27.35 8.51 -2.53
CA GLN A 54 -26.40 9.51 -3.00
C GLN A 54 -24.98 9.22 -2.50
N GLU A 55 -24.83 8.75 -1.26
CA GLU A 55 -23.54 8.32 -0.70
C GLU A 55 -23.00 7.09 -1.44
N GLU A 56 -23.83 6.08 -1.71
CA GLU A 56 -23.41 4.92 -2.50
C GLU A 56 -23.00 5.29 -3.94
N LEU A 57 -23.72 6.25 -4.55
CA LEU A 57 -23.39 6.77 -5.87
C LEU A 57 -22.04 7.49 -5.86
N GLU A 58 -21.79 8.34 -4.87
CA GLU A 58 -20.51 9.06 -4.71
C GLU A 58 -19.36 8.08 -4.50
N VAL A 59 -19.53 7.08 -3.63
CA VAL A 59 -18.52 6.02 -3.41
C VAL A 59 -18.22 5.27 -4.71
N THR A 60 -19.25 4.98 -5.51
CA THR A 60 -19.09 4.30 -6.80
C THR A 60 -18.32 5.16 -7.80
N GLN A 61 -18.63 6.47 -7.89
CA GLN A 61 -17.91 7.41 -8.76
C GLN A 61 -16.45 7.57 -8.34
N LEU A 62 -16.19 7.73 -7.04
CA LEU A 62 -14.83 7.79 -6.49
C LEU A 62 -14.04 6.52 -6.81
N ARG A 63 -14.68 5.35 -6.70
CA ARG A 63 -14.05 4.07 -7.05
C ARG A 63 -13.68 4.00 -8.52
N GLU A 64 -14.55 4.48 -9.41
CA GLU A 64 -14.27 4.55 -10.85
C GLU A 64 -13.11 5.51 -11.17
N GLU A 65 -13.09 6.68 -10.53
CA GLU A 65 -12.00 7.64 -10.66
C GLU A 65 -10.67 7.05 -10.20
N VAL A 66 -10.65 6.36 -9.06
CA VAL A 66 -9.47 5.67 -8.53
C VAL A 66 -8.97 4.61 -9.52
N VAL A 67 -9.85 3.78 -10.07
CA VAL A 67 -9.47 2.75 -11.06
C VAL A 67 -8.88 3.39 -12.33
N THR A 68 -9.47 4.49 -12.80
CA THR A 68 -8.99 5.22 -13.96
C THR A 68 -7.61 5.84 -13.71
N LYS A 69 -7.42 6.47 -12.54
CA LYS A 69 -6.12 7.01 -12.12
C LYS A 69 -5.07 5.92 -11.96
N ILE A 70 -5.40 4.77 -11.38
CA ILE A 70 -4.49 3.62 -11.27
C ILE A 70 -4.03 3.18 -12.65
N ARG A 71 -4.96 3.02 -13.61
CA ARG A 71 -4.63 2.61 -14.98
C ARG A 71 -3.73 3.63 -15.68
N SER A 72 -4.01 4.92 -15.50
CA SER A 72 -3.18 6.01 -16.04
C SER A 72 -1.77 6.00 -15.44
N ASN A 73 -1.64 5.88 -14.11
CA ASN A 73 -0.35 5.79 -13.43
C ASN A 73 0.45 4.56 -13.87
N GLN A 74 -0.18 3.39 -14.03
CA GLN A 74 0.49 2.20 -14.55
C GLN A 74 1.01 2.39 -15.98
N GLN A 75 0.33 3.19 -16.80
CA GLN A 75 0.83 3.51 -18.14
C GLN A 75 2.03 4.46 -18.07
N LEU A 76 1.95 5.51 -17.23
CA LEU A 76 3.06 6.44 -17.01
C LEU A 76 4.30 5.73 -16.45
N GLU A 77 4.15 4.77 -15.54
CA GLU A 77 5.27 3.95 -15.05
C GLU A 77 5.93 3.14 -16.16
N LYS A 78 5.15 2.58 -17.10
CA LYS A 78 5.71 1.88 -18.27
C LYS A 78 6.47 2.83 -19.17
N ASP A 79 5.93 4.03 -19.41
CA ASP A 79 6.54 5.03 -20.27
C ASP A 79 7.84 5.59 -19.66
N LEU A 80 7.86 5.86 -18.35
CA LEU A 80 9.06 6.21 -17.60
C LEU A 80 10.12 5.09 -17.68
N ASN A 81 9.71 3.83 -17.48
CA ASN A 81 10.61 2.68 -17.63
C ASN A 81 11.24 2.60 -19.03
N LEU A 82 10.46 2.88 -20.08
CA LEU A 82 10.98 2.97 -21.45
C LEU A 82 11.95 4.15 -21.61
N MET A 83 11.67 5.29 -20.99
CA MET A 83 12.54 6.46 -21.00
C MET A 83 13.88 6.15 -20.31
N ASP A 84 13.88 5.47 -19.17
CA ASP A 84 15.10 5.06 -18.47
C ASP A 84 15.95 4.08 -19.29
N ILE A 85 15.31 3.17 -20.05
CA ILE A 85 16.02 2.31 -21.02
C ILE A 85 16.69 3.18 -22.09
N LYS A 86 15.95 4.13 -22.67
CA LYS A 86 16.48 5.02 -23.71
C LYS A 86 17.61 5.88 -23.19
N ILE A 87 17.49 6.46 -21.99
CA ILE A 87 18.55 7.23 -21.33
C ILE A 87 19.78 6.33 -21.11
N GLY A 88 19.59 5.14 -20.55
CA GLY A 88 20.67 4.17 -20.35
C GLY A 88 21.39 3.80 -21.66
N LEU A 89 20.65 3.62 -22.75
CA LEU A 89 21.22 3.38 -24.09
C LEU A 89 21.98 4.60 -24.62
N LEU A 90 21.44 5.81 -24.45
CA LEU A 90 22.10 7.04 -24.90
C LEU A 90 23.41 7.29 -24.14
N VAL A 91 23.41 7.12 -22.82
CA VAL A 91 24.62 7.23 -21.98
C VAL A 91 25.65 6.21 -22.42
N LYS A 92 25.24 4.96 -22.62
CA LYS A 92 26.14 3.90 -23.09
C LYS A 92 26.70 4.20 -24.48
N ASN A 93 25.87 4.61 -25.43
CA ASN A 93 26.30 4.97 -26.78
C ASN A 93 27.28 6.14 -26.76
N ARG A 94 27.08 7.14 -25.88
CA ARG A 94 28.04 8.24 -25.68
C ARG A 94 29.39 7.72 -25.16
N ILE A 95 29.38 6.82 -24.19
CA ILE A 95 30.61 6.19 -23.66
C ILE A 95 31.30 5.38 -24.76
N THR A 96 30.57 4.53 -25.50
CA THR A 96 31.14 3.75 -26.61
C THR A 96 31.72 4.64 -27.71
N LEU A 97 31.04 5.73 -28.10
CA LEU A 97 31.59 6.69 -29.07
C LEU A 97 32.83 7.40 -28.54
N GLN A 98 32.86 7.77 -27.26
CA GLN A 98 34.04 8.36 -26.63
C GLN A 98 35.22 7.37 -26.65
N ASP A 99 34.98 6.09 -26.35
CA ASP A 99 35.99 5.04 -26.39
C ASP A 99 36.51 4.83 -27.82
N VAL A 100 35.63 4.88 -28.83
CA VAL A 100 36.01 4.83 -30.25
C VAL A 100 36.85 6.05 -30.65
N VAL A 101 36.51 7.26 -30.16
CA VAL A 101 37.29 8.48 -30.41
C VAL A 101 38.66 8.43 -29.71
N LEU A 102 38.74 7.86 -28.51
CA LEU A 102 40.00 7.63 -27.81
C LEU A 102 40.85 6.58 -28.54
N HIS A 103 40.22 5.50 -29.02
CA HIS A 103 40.88 4.49 -29.84
C HIS A 103 41.37 5.05 -31.17
N SER A 104 40.59 5.87 -31.88
CA SER A 104 41.00 6.50 -33.13
C SER A 104 42.16 7.47 -32.92
N LYS A 105 42.15 8.27 -31.84
CA LYS A 105 43.29 9.10 -31.44
C LYS A 105 44.54 8.26 -31.09
N LYS A 106 44.36 7.09 -30.46
CA LYS A 106 45.45 6.15 -30.13
C LYS A 106 46.01 5.46 -31.38
N LEU A 107 45.17 5.14 -32.36
CA LEU A 107 45.55 4.58 -33.67
C LEU A 107 46.29 5.60 -34.54
N ASN A 108 45.83 6.85 -34.58
CA ASN A 108 46.53 7.94 -35.28
C ASN A 108 47.92 8.26 -34.69
N LYS A 109 48.19 7.82 -33.46
CA LYS A 109 49.50 7.96 -32.80
C LYS A 109 50.42 6.73 -32.99
N LYS A 110 49.89 5.61 -33.49
CA LYS A 110 50.65 4.39 -33.77
C LYS A 110 50.57 4.03 -35.26
N SER A 111 51.32 4.78 -36.04
CA SER A 111 51.78 4.35 -37.35
C SER A 111 52.63 3.07 -37.22
N LYS A 112 52.18 1.99 -37.87
CA LYS A 112 52.99 0.99 -38.59
C LYS A 112 53.41 -0.38 -38.00
N SER A 113 52.78 -1.01 -37.00
CA SER A 113 53.17 -2.42 -36.72
C SER A 113 52.19 -3.47 -36.17
N GLN A 114 50.92 -3.18 -35.85
CA GLN A 114 50.07 -4.22 -35.24
C GLN A 114 48.60 -4.08 -35.65
N LEU A 115 48.21 -4.70 -36.77
CA LEU A 115 46.83 -4.70 -37.28
C LEU A 115 46.15 -6.07 -37.19
N GLU A 116 46.83 -7.13 -36.73
CA GLU A 116 46.32 -8.51 -36.89
C GLU A 116 45.72 -9.16 -35.63
N GLU A 117 45.81 -8.56 -34.43
CA GLU A 117 45.49 -9.29 -33.17
C GLU A 117 44.21 -8.86 -32.43
N MET A 118 43.26 -8.15 -33.07
CA MET A 118 42.18 -7.46 -32.31
C MET A 118 40.73 -7.79 -32.69
N VAL A 119 40.47 -8.93 -33.33
CA VAL A 119 39.10 -9.32 -33.76
C VAL A 119 38.29 -10.05 -32.67
N THR A 120 38.86 -10.30 -31.48
CA THR A 120 38.23 -11.16 -30.45
C THR A 120 37.76 -10.44 -29.19
N VAL A 121 37.63 -9.11 -29.19
CA VAL A 121 37.18 -8.38 -28.01
C VAL A 121 35.71 -7.95 -28.16
N ASP A 122 34.88 -8.73 -27.46
CA ASP A 122 33.71 -8.28 -26.73
C ASP A 122 32.37 -8.11 -27.49
N LYS A 123 31.72 -9.26 -27.72
CA LYS A 123 30.29 -9.36 -28.08
C LYS A 123 29.35 -9.33 -26.85
N GLN A 124 29.78 -8.92 -25.65
CA GLN A 124 28.94 -8.94 -24.45
C GLN A 124 28.23 -7.60 -24.13
N GLY A 125 28.48 -6.55 -24.92
CA GLY A 125 27.91 -5.22 -24.66
C GLY A 125 26.38 -5.10 -24.78
N ILE A 126 25.72 -5.80 -25.69
CA ILE A 126 24.32 -5.45 -26.05
C ILE A 126 23.27 -6.17 -25.15
N LYS A 127 23.66 -7.22 -24.42
CA LYS A 127 22.75 -8.03 -23.57
C LYS A 127 22.59 -7.49 -22.13
N GLY A 128 23.13 -6.30 -21.86
CA GLY A 128 23.09 -5.58 -20.57
C GLY A 128 21.68 -5.24 -20.06
N LEU A 129 20.79 -4.91 -20.98
CA LEU A 129 19.49 -4.26 -20.73
C LEU A 129 18.29 -5.20 -20.90
N SER A 130 18.49 -6.52 -20.71
CA SER A 130 17.39 -7.48 -20.75
C SER A 130 16.40 -7.18 -19.61
N LYS A 131 15.12 -7.08 -19.98
CA LYS A 131 13.93 -7.05 -19.11
C LYS A 131 14.03 -8.04 -17.93
N GLU A 132 14.76 -9.14 -18.08
CA GLU A 132 14.98 -10.15 -17.04
C GLU A 132 15.79 -9.67 -15.83
N ARG A 133 16.78 -8.77 -16.01
CA ARG A 133 17.53 -8.23 -14.86
C ARG A 133 16.73 -7.24 -14.01
N ARG A 134 15.60 -6.73 -14.52
CA ARG A 134 14.70 -5.80 -13.81
C ARG A 134 13.52 -6.50 -13.14
N LYS A 135 13.03 -7.60 -13.73
CA LYS A 135 11.97 -8.42 -13.13
C LYS A 135 12.32 -8.91 -11.71
N LYS A 136 13.59 -9.26 -11.45
CA LYS A 136 14.04 -9.74 -10.14
C LYS A 136 13.96 -8.67 -9.04
N PRO A 137 14.56 -7.47 -9.19
CA PRO A 137 14.40 -6.40 -8.20
C PRO A 137 12.95 -5.91 -8.07
N GLU A 138 12.17 -5.84 -9.15
CA GLU A 138 10.74 -5.51 -9.09
C GLU A 138 9.96 -6.55 -8.26
N ALA A 139 10.20 -7.85 -8.48
CA ALA A 139 9.58 -8.91 -7.68
C ALA A 139 9.95 -8.81 -6.19
N TYR A 140 11.20 -8.47 -5.87
CA TYR A 140 11.61 -8.23 -4.48
C TYR A 140 10.95 -6.99 -3.88
N GLN A 141 10.76 -5.91 -4.64
CA GLN A 141 10.01 -4.75 -4.16
C GLN A 141 8.57 -5.12 -3.80
N HIS A 142 7.88 -5.88 -4.66
CA HIS A 142 6.55 -6.39 -4.35
C HIS A 142 6.53 -7.30 -3.11
N LEU A 143 7.54 -8.17 -2.96
CA LEU A 143 7.68 -9.02 -1.79
C LEU A 143 7.90 -8.19 -0.51
N PHE A 144 8.79 -7.20 -0.53
CA PHE A 144 9.05 -6.36 0.63
C PHE A 144 7.83 -5.53 1.00
N TYR A 145 7.09 -5.03 0.01
CA TYR A 145 5.81 -4.35 0.26
C TYR A 145 4.78 -5.26 0.94
N LEU A 146 4.69 -6.53 0.53
CA LEU A 146 3.83 -7.52 1.17
C LEU A 146 4.25 -7.79 2.62
N LEU A 147 5.56 -7.91 2.87
CA LEU A 147 6.12 -8.13 4.21
C LEU A 147 5.91 -6.92 5.14
N GLN A 148 5.96 -5.69 4.61
CA GLN A 148 5.69 -4.48 5.37
C GLN A 148 4.20 -4.30 5.71
N THR A 149 3.30 -4.67 4.79
CA THR A 149 1.85 -4.47 4.95
C THR A 149 1.20 -5.57 5.79
N ASN A 150 1.73 -6.79 5.74
CA ASN A 150 1.27 -7.92 6.54
C ASN A 150 2.32 -8.33 7.61
N PRO A 151 2.16 -7.88 8.87
CA PRO A 151 3.15 -8.10 9.92
C PRO A 151 3.27 -9.56 10.36
N THR A 152 2.26 -10.41 10.12
CA THR A 152 2.23 -11.80 10.58
C THR A 152 3.41 -12.63 10.05
N TYR A 153 3.88 -12.36 8.82
CA TYR A 153 5.03 -13.08 8.27
C TYR A 153 6.32 -12.78 9.02
N LEU A 154 6.56 -11.50 9.33
CA LEU A 154 7.75 -11.06 10.05
C LEU A 154 7.67 -11.40 11.54
N ALA A 155 6.48 -11.32 12.16
CA ALA A 155 6.26 -11.74 13.55
C ALA A 155 6.63 -13.22 13.76
N LYS A 156 6.12 -14.12 12.90
CA LYS A 156 6.49 -15.53 12.92
C LYS A 156 7.98 -15.77 12.68
N LEU A 157 8.59 -15.00 11.77
CA LEU A 157 10.01 -15.07 11.50
C LEU A 157 10.84 -14.67 12.73
N ILE A 158 10.46 -13.59 13.41
CA ILE A 158 11.10 -13.13 14.66
C ILE A 158 11.02 -14.22 15.73
N PHE A 159 9.86 -14.88 15.87
CA PHE A 159 9.68 -15.93 16.87
C PHE A 159 10.48 -17.21 16.56
N GLN A 160 10.65 -17.56 15.28
CA GLN A 160 11.44 -18.71 14.87
C GLN A 160 12.97 -18.50 14.98
N MET A 161 13.42 -17.30 15.34
CA MET A 161 14.85 -17.02 15.41
C MET A 161 15.49 -17.67 16.65
N PRO A 162 16.67 -18.31 16.49
CA PRO A 162 17.36 -18.93 17.61
C PRO A 162 17.88 -17.87 18.58
N GLN A 163 17.46 -17.96 19.84
CA GLN A 163 17.84 -17.07 20.96
C GLN A 163 19.36 -16.98 21.20
N ASN A 164 20.14 -17.87 20.58
CA ASN A 164 21.60 -17.94 20.70
C ASN A 164 22.35 -17.06 19.68
N LYS A 165 21.65 -16.46 18.70
CA LYS A 165 22.25 -15.52 17.74
C LYS A 165 21.82 -14.10 18.10
N SER A 166 22.80 -13.21 18.20
CA SER A 166 22.63 -11.78 18.42
C SER A 166 21.42 -11.21 17.65
N THR A 167 20.43 -10.68 18.37
CA THR A 167 19.23 -10.02 17.82
C THR A 167 19.58 -8.91 16.83
N LYS A 168 20.77 -8.32 16.94
CA LYS A 168 21.31 -7.30 16.03
C LYS A 168 21.15 -7.60 14.54
N PHE A 169 21.25 -8.87 14.12
CA PHE A 169 21.01 -9.22 12.72
C PHE A 169 19.56 -9.00 12.32
N MET A 170 18.62 -9.47 13.15
CA MET A 170 17.19 -9.25 12.91
C MET A 170 16.82 -7.78 13.02
N ASP A 171 17.36 -7.06 14.00
CA ASP A 171 17.15 -5.62 14.14
C ASP A 171 17.56 -4.90 12.86
N THR A 172 18.73 -5.23 12.31
CA THR A 172 19.21 -4.65 11.04
C THR A 172 18.29 -4.97 9.88
N VAL A 173 17.82 -6.22 9.76
CA VAL A 173 16.92 -6.65 8.67
C VAL A 173 15.56 -5.94 8.79
N ILE A 174 14.96 -5.91 9.97
CA ILE A 174 13.67 -5.26 10.22
C ILE A 174 13.79 -3.76 9.98
N PHE A 175 14.77 -3.07 10.59
CA PHE A 175 14.93 -1.64 10.38
C PHE A 175 15.25 -1.30 8.92
N THR A 176 16.04 -2.10 8.21
CA THR A 176 16.29 -1.87 6.78
C THR A 176 15.03 -2.08 5.94
N LEU A 177 14.22 -3.10 6.25
CA LEU A 177 12.95 -3.34 5.56
C LEU A 177 11.96 -2.20 5.77
N TYR A 178 11.90 -1.62 6.97
CA TYR A 178 11.04 -0.46 7.28
C TYR A 178 11.75 0.88 7.07
N ASN A 179 12.88 0.89 6.35
CA ASN A 179 13.64 2.10 6.02
C ASN A 179 13.88 3.01 7.25
N TYR A 180 14.24 2.39 8.37
CA TYR A 180 14.50 3.02 9.66
C TYR A 180 13.37 3.92 10.16
N ALA A 181 12.12 3.61 9.80
CA ALA A 181 10.93 4.40 10.13
C ALA A 181 11.06 5.88 9.69
N SER A 182 11.66 6.11 8.52
CA SER A 182 11.92 7.48 8.02
C SER A 182 10.66 8.30 7.79
N ASN A 183 9.55 7.63 7.46
CA ASN A 183 8.25 8.25 7.19
C ASN A 183 7.18 7.75 8.16
N GLN A 184 6.16 8.57 8.42
CA GLN A 184 5.03 8.22 9.33
C GLN A 184 4.33 6.91 8.95
N ARG A 185 4.26 6.59 7.64
CA ARG A 185 3.74 5.31 7.16
C ARG A 185 4.61 4.13 7.62
N GLU A 186 5.93 4.26 7.46
CA GLU A 186 6.88 3.20 7.81
C GLU A 186 6.94 3.01 9.32
N GLU A 187 6.94 4.11 10.07
CA GLU A 187 6.84 4.11 11.54
C GLU A 187 5.58 3.39 12.03
N TYR A 188 4.41 3.74 11.48
CA TYR A 188 3.16 3.09 11.82
C TYR A 188 3.18 1.58 11.55
N LEU A 189 3.69 1.16 10.38
CA LEU A 189 3.76 -0.25 10.02
C LEU A 189 4.78 -1.01 10.89
N LEU A 190 5.89 -0.38 11.27
CA LEU A 190 6.87 -0.95 12.18
C LEU A 190 6.29 -1.13 13.59
N LEU A 191 5.57 -0.13 14.11
CA LEU A 191 4.86 -0.24 15.39
C LEU A 191 3.80 -1.33 15.35
N LYS A 192 3.08 -1.46 14.22
CA LYS A 192 2.12 -2.54 14.00
C LYS A 192 2.79 -3.91 14.03
N LEU A 193 3.98 -4.05 13.43
CA LEU A 193 4.77 -5.27 13.51
C LEU A 193 5.14 -5.61 14.95
N PHE A 194 5.64 -4.65 15.73
CA PHE A 194 5.99 -4.89 17.13
C PHE A 194 4.78 -5.29 17.96
N LYS A 195 3.64 -4.63 17.76
CA LYS A 195 2.39 -5.02 18.42
C LYS A 195 2.01 -6.47 18.08
N THR A 196 2.00 -6.84 16.80
CA THR A 196 1.65 -8.21 16.38
C THR A 196 2.65 -9.24 16.88
N ALA A 197 3.95 -8.93 16.89
CA ALA A 197 4.97 -9.84 17.41
C ALA A 197 4.83 -10.06 18.92
N LEU A 198 4.45 -9.04 19.69
CA LEU A 198 4.18 -9.14 21.13
C LEU A 198 2.86 -9.86 21.45
N GLU A 199 1.86 -9.77 20.58
CA GLU A 199 0.59 -10.51 20.74
C GLU A 199 0.73 -11.99 20.37
N GLU A 200 1.73 -12.35 19.56
CA GLU A 200 2.03 -13.71 19.11
C GLU A 200 3.07 -14.42 20.00
N GLU A 201 3.67 -13.71 20.97
CA GLU A 201 4.50 -14.22 22.08
C GLU A 201 3.65 -14.87 23.19
#